data_AF-A0A060UNB3-F1
#
_entry.id   AF-A0A060UNB3-F1
#
_cell.length_a   1.000
_cell.length_b   1.000
_cell.length_c   1.000
_cell.angle_alpha   90.00
_cell.angle_beta   90.00
_cell.angle_gamma   90.00
#
_symmetry.space_group_name_H-M   'P 1'
#
loop_
_entity.id
_entity.type
_entity.pdbx_description
1 polymer ?
#
loop_
_entity_poly.entity_id
_entity_poly.type
_entity_poly.pdbx_seq_one_letter_code
_entity_poly.pdbx_strand_id
1 'polypeptide(L)'
;MEKKSIVLAVALFIIGGLTGAVVDRFAVVPHTGTEVSLSAAESLLESVTHGRAKAEKVFPGPGGLTGIEVTLEGHPTIAFATADGKYLVAGPVLNTQGTDEAHAAMLKLGLIPKPTSPATMAAKAAHTDSFVLGTSGPEMIAFIDPDCIFCHKFYEQAKPLIDAGKLRVRYVVVAFLKKSSGPKAAAILAAKDPAMALMENENSFNVGTEEGGFSLLKILAQPPLAQ
;
A
#
# COMPACT_ATOMS: atom_id res chain seq x y z
N MET A 1 33.58 -64.93 -12.29
CA MET A 1 32.58 -64.12 -13.00
C MET A 1 32.45 -62.81 -12.21
N GLU A 2 33.36 -61.84 -12.36
CA GLU A 2 33.40 -60.79 -13.41
C GLU A 2 32.12 -59.93 -13.37
N LYS A 3 32.10 -58.67 -12.91
CA LYS A 3 32.56 -57.38 -13.51
C LYS A 3 32.14 -56.28 -12.50
N LYS A 4 32.68 -55.06 -12.36
CA LYS A 4 33.77 -54.27 -12.94
C LYS A 4 33.97 -53.07 -11.99
N SER A 5 35.21 -52.77 -11.62
CA SER A 5 35.60 -51.46 -11.10
C SER A 5 35.67 -50.45 -12.24
N ILE A 6 35.18 -49.23 -12.04
CA ILE A 6 35.58 -48.07 -12.84
C ILE A 6 35.96 -46.95 -11.87
N VAL A 7 37.27 -46.71 -11.84
CA VAL A 7 37.96 -45.60 -11.18
C VAL A 7 37.62 -44.32 -11.95
N LEU A 8 37.10 -43.29 -11.27
CA LEU A 8 36.97 -41.95 -11.86
C LEU A 8 38.24 -41.17 -11.55
N ALA A 9 38.95 -40.80 -12.61
CA ALA A 9 40.24 -40.15 -12.59
C ALA A 9 40.15 -38.73 -12.01
N VAL A 10 41.01 -38.44 -11.02
CA VAL A 10 41.34 -37.08 -10.60
C VAL A 10 42.30 -36.50 -11.63
N ALA A 11 41.82 -35.62 -12.50
CA ALA A 11 42.67 -34.86 -13.40
C ALA A 11 43.32 -33.70 -12.62
N LEU A 12 44.59 -33.88 -12.27
CA LEU A 12 45.45 -32.82 -11.77
C LEU A 12 45.91 -31.97 -12.98
N PHE A 13 45.26 -30.83 -13.23
CA PHE A 13 45.77 -29.84 -14.17
C PHE A 13 46.64 -28.83 -13.40
N ILE A 14 47.96 -29.03 -13.47
CA ILE A 14 48.95 -28.01 -13.17
C ILE A 14 49.20 -27.22 -14.46
N ILE A 15 48.71 -25.98 -14.52
CA ILE A 15 49.20 -24.91 -15.40
C ILE A 15 49.15 -23.66 -14.51
N GLY A 16 50.28 -23.13 -14.04
CA GLY A 16 51.11 -22.22 -14.81
C GLY A 16 50.79 -20.80 -14.36
N GLY A 17 51.74 -20.13 -13.70
CA GLY A 17 51.51 -18.91 -12.94
C GLY A 17 50.93 -17.74 -13.74
N LEU A 18 49.90 -17.11 -13.15
CA LEU A 18 49.71 -15.67 -13.17
C LEU A 18 49.59 -15.21 -11.71
N THR A 19 50.70 -14.71 -11.17
CA THR A 19 50.69 -13.84 -9.99
C THR A 19 50.09 -12.51 -10.41
N GLY A 20 48.80 -12.31 -10.15
CA GLY A 20 48.12 -11.06 -10.50
C GLY A 20 46.65 -11.04 -10.09
N ALA A 21 46.39 -10.56 -8.88
CA ALA A 21 45.18 -9.84 -8.47
C ALA A 21 43.80 -10.46 -8.79
N VAL A 22 43.34 -11.45 -8.01
CA VAL A 22 41.89 -11.79 -7.95
C VAL A 22 41.43 -12.18 -6.54
N VAL A 23 41.94 -11.53 -5.48
CA VAL A 23 41.45 -11.77 -4.10
C VAL A 23 40.72 -10.61 -3.43
N ASP A 24 40.56 -9.47 -4.10
CA ASP A 24 39.93 -8.28 -3.47
C ASP A 24 38.43 -8.11 -3.74
N ARG A 25 37.72 -9.09 -4.31
CA ARG A 25 36.31 -8.87 -4.70
C ARG A 25 35.29 -8.97 -3.57
N PHE A 26 35.68 -9.40 -2.38
CA PHE A 26 34.81 -9.41 -1.19
C PHE A 26 35.63 -9.13 0.08
N ALA A 27 36.26 -7.97 0.14
CA ALA A 27 36.71 -7.47 1.43
C ALA A 27 35.48 -7.28 2.33
N VAL A 28 35.40 -8.05 3.41
CA VAL A 28 34.44 -7.80 4.49
C VAL A 28 34.80 -6.44 5.07
N VAL A 29 34.03 -5.41 4.71
CA VAL A 29 34.17 -4.09 5.31
C VAL A 29 33.80 -4.22 6.78
N PRO A 30 34.69 -3.88 7.73
CA PRO A 30 34.33 -3.87 9.14
C PRO A 30 33.15 -2.92 9.34
N HIS A 31 32.01 -3.44 9.83
CA HIS A 31 30.85 -2.63 10.19
C HIS A 31 31.11 -1.87 11.51
N THR A 32 32.00 -0.88 11.46
CA THR A 32 31.97 0.25 12.37
C THR A 32 31.25 1.38 11.64
N GLY A 33 29.95 1.18 11.38
CA GLY A 33 29.14 2.16 10.69
C GLY A 33 28.93 3.36 11.60
N THR A 34 29.62 4.46 11.32
CA THR A 34 29.26 5.77 11.86
C THR A 34 27.86 6.09 11.36
N GLU A 35 26.92 6.32 12.27
CA GLU A 35 25.55 6.67 11.93
C GLU A 35 25.53 7.90 11.01
N VAL A 36 24.74 7.85 9.93
CA VAL A 36 24.62 8.97 8.99
C VAL A 36 24.07 10.18 9.73
N SER A 37 24.78 11.31 9.68
CA SER A 37 24.32 12.55 10.32
C SER A 37 23.05 13.08 9.63
N LEU A 38 22.26 13.89 10.34
CA LEU A 38 21.08 14.53 9.78
C LEU A 38 21.41 15.35 8.52
N SER A 39 22.50 16.12 8.52
CA SER A 39 22.94 16.91 7.36
C SER A 39 23.31 16.07 6.14
N ALA A 40 23.89 14.88 6.37
CA ALA A 40 24.20 13.94 5.29
C ALA A 40 22.91 13.31 4.75
N ALA A 41 21.95 12.99 5.63
CA ALA A 41 20.63 12.51 5.24
C ALA A 41 19.83 13.56 4.44
N GLU A 42 19.87 14.83 4.84
CA GLU A 42 19.29 15.95 4.09
C GLU A 42 19.87 16.05 2.68
N SER A 43 21.21 16.01 2.56
CA SER A 43 21.89 16.09 1.28
C SER A 43 21.56 14.91 0.37
N LEU A 44 21.49 13.69 0.93
CA LEU A 44 21.11 12.48 0.21
C LEU A 44 19.67 12.57 -0.31
N LEU A 45 18.72 12.98 0.55
CA LEU A 45 17.31 13.12 0.18
C LEU A 45 17.11 14.23 -0.86
N GLU A 46 17.81 15.35 -0.74
CA GLU A 46 17.77 16.42 -1.73
C GLU A 46 18.20 15.90 -3.11
N SER A 47 19.32 15.18 -3.16
CA SER A 47 19.86 14.61 -4.41
C SER A 47 18.94 13.56 -5.03
N VAL A 48 18.33 12.67 -4.23
CA VAL A 48 17.55 11.53 -4.73
C VAL A 48 16.11 11.93 -5.06
N THR A 49 15.55 12.90 -4.33
CA THR A 49 14.13 13.26 -4.44
C THR A 49 13.88 14.58 -5.18
N HIS A 50 14.94 15.34 -5.47
CA HIS A 50 14.89 16.68 -6.06
C HIS A 50 14.05 17.67 -5.22
N GLY A 51 14.34 17.72 -3.93
CA GLY A 51 13.68 18.63 -2.98
C GLY A 51 12.24 18.26 -2.58
N ARG A 52 11.78 17.06 -2.94
CA ARG A 52 10.42 16.57 -2.58
C ARG A 52 10.35 15.95 -1.20
N ALA A 53 11.50 15.57 -0.64
CA ALA A 53 11.62 14.98 0.68
C ALA A 53 12.53 15.81 1.58
N LYS A 54 12.17 15.89 2.86
CA LYS A 54 12.94 16.56 3.90
C LYS A 54 13.27 15.58 5.03
N ALA A 55 14.52 15.55 5.47
CA ALA A 55 14.90 14.83 6.68
C ALA A 55 14.46 15.65 7.90
N GLU A 56 13.77 15.02 8.85
CA GLU A 56 13.41 15.65 10.11
C GLU A 56 14.34 15.18 11.24
N LYS A 57 14.62 13.87 11.29
CA LYS A 57 15.49 13.24 12.29
C LYS A 57 16.18 12.00 11.73
N VAL A 58 17.28 11.61 12.38
CA VAL A 58 17.96 10.32 12.15
C VAL A 58 17.96 9.49 13.43
N PHE A 59 18.00 8.17 13.29
CA PHE A 59 18.04 7.22 14.40
C PHE A 59 18.69 5.88 13.99
N PRO A 60 19.11 5.03 14.94
CA PRO A 60 19.69 3.74 14.61
C PRO A 60 18.68 2.83 13.92
N GLY A 61 19.01 2.37 12.71
CA GLY A 61 18.20 1.45 11.91
C GLY A 61 18.68 -0.01 11.99
N PRO A 62 17.93 -0.94 11.39
CA PRO A 62 18.28 -2.36 11.38
C PRO A 62 19.55 -2.63 10.56
N GLY A 63 20.33 -3.63 10.96
CA GLY A 63 21.46 -4.13 10.15
C GLY A 63 22.56 -3.11 9.87
N GLY A 64 22.72 -2.10 10.73
CA GLY A 64 23.71 -1.02 10.54
C GLY A 64 23.27 0.08 9.57
N LEU A 65 21.99 0.08 9.15
CA LEU A 65 21.38 1.20 8.45
C LEU A 65 21.12 2.35 9.43
N THR A 66 21.05 3.57 8.90
CA THR A 66 20.52 4.73 9.63
C THR A 66 19.08 4.96 9.21
N GLY A 67 18.14 4.92 10.15
CA GLY A 67 16.76 5.33 9.93
C GLY A 67 16.64 6.83 9.83
N ILE A 68 15.78 7.30 8.93
CA ILE A 68 15.53 8.71 8.69
C ILE A 68 14.01 8.93 8.79
N GLU A 69 13.60 9.84 9.68
CA GLU A 69 12.25 10.41 9.66
C GLU A 69 12.16 11.40 8.50
N VAL A 70 11.32 11.11 7.52
CA VAL A 70 11.22 11.86 6.27
C VAL A 70 9.84 12.47 6.12
N THR A 71 9.77 13.75 5.80
CA THR A 71 8.55 14.37 5.27
C THR A 71 8.61 14.34 3.74
N LEU A 72 7.81 13.49 3.09
CA LEU A 72 7.71 13.40 1.63
C LEU A 72 6.37 13.98 1.18
N GLU A 73 6.41 15.07 0.40
CA GLU A 73 5.20 15.75 -0.10
C GLU A 73 4.17 16.08 1.03
N GLY A 74 4.66 16.40 2.23
CA GLY A 74 3.83 16.70 3.40
C GLY A 74 3.39 15.49 4.22
N HIS A 75 3.72 14.27 3.80
CA HIS A 75 3.39 13.04 4.52
C HIS A 75 4.63 12.48 5.25
N PRO A 76 4.52 12.18 6.55
CA PRO A 76 5.62 11.57 7.29
C PRO A 76 5.79 10.10 6.88
N THR A 77 7.04 9.70 6.68
CA THR A 77 7.45 8.32 6.34
C THR A 77 8.82 8.01 6.94
N ILE A 78 9.25 6.76 6.84
CA ILE A 78 10.60 6.31 7.20
C ILE A 78 11.33 5.85 5.96
N ALA A 79 12.57 6.32 5.81
CA ALA A 79 13.53 5.76 4.87
C ALA A 79 14.77 5.30 5.63
N PHE A 80 15.59 4.46 5.02
CA PHE A 80 16.86 4.05 5.61
C PHE A 80 18.03 4.42 4.69
N ALA A 81 19.13 4.90 5.25
CA ALA A 81 20.39 5.09 4.54
C ALA A 81 21.39 3.99 4.88
N THR A 82 22.18 3.60 3.89
CA THR A 82 23.35 2.76 4.12
C THR A 82 24.40 3.50 4.95
N ALA A 83 25.24 2.75 5.68
CA ALA A 83 26.26 3.33 6.57
C ALA A 83 27.28 4.25 5.85
N ASP A 84 27.46 4.07 4.53
CA ASP A 84 28.31 4.94 3.73
C ASP A 84 27.61 6.24 3.27
N GLY A 85 26.32 6.41 3.59
CA GLY A 85 25.51 7.57 3.22
C GLY A 85 25.22 7.71 1.73
N LYS A 86 25.50 6.69 0.91
CA LYS A 86 25.40 6.78 -0.56
C LYS A 86 24.08 6.25 -1.11
N TYR A 87 23.39 5.39 -0.37
CA TYR A 87 22.18 4.74 -0.84
C TYR A 87 21.02 4.99 0.11
N LEU A 88 19.84 5.19 -0.48
CA LEU A 88 18.57 5.32 0.22
C LEU A 88 17.71 4.08 -0.08
N VAL A 89 17.20 3.45 0.97
CA VAL A 89 16.17 2.42 0.91
C VAL A 89 14.83 3.10 1.16
N ALA A 90 14.08 3.31 0.08
CA ALA A 90 12.73 3.87 0.11
C ALA A 90 11.71 2.72 0.07
N GLY A 91 11.35 2.17 1.24
CA GLY A 91 10.40 1.06 1.33
C GLY A 91 10.59 0.19 2.58
N PRO A 92 9.82 -0.91 2.68
CA PRO A 92 9.89 -1.81 3.82
C PRO A 92 11.25 -2.49 3.92
N VAL A 93 11.79 -2.58 5.15
CA VAL A 93 12.95 -3.41 5.47
C VAL A 93 12.43 -4.56 6.32
N LEU A 94 12.41 -5.76 5.76
CA LEU A 94 11.85 -6.93 6.42
C LEU A 94 12.92 -7.67 7.23
N ASN A 95 12.61 -7.97 8.48
CA ASN A 95 13.47 -8.83 9.30
C ASN A 95 13.15 -10.32 9.10
N THR A 96 13.88 -11.20 9.79
CA THR A 96 13.72 -12.67 9.69
C THR A 96 12.34 -13.20 10.09
N GLN A 97 11.52 -12.40 10.77
CA GLN A 97 10.15 -12.71 11.16
C GLN A 97 9.12 -12.16 10.16
N GLY A 98 9.58 -11.47 9.10
CA GLY A 98 8.72 -10.79 8.14
C GLY A 98 8.16 -9.46 8.63
N THR A 99 8.64 -8.93 9.75
CA THR A 99 8.22 -7.61 10.26
C THR A 99 8.84 -6.51 9.40
N ASP A 100 8.01 -5.56 8.97
CA ASP A 100 8.46 -4.32 8.34
C ASP A 100 8.98 -3.33 9.40
N GLU A 101 10.30 -3.16 9.43
CA GLU A 101 11.01 -2.26 10.35
C GLU A 101 10.69 -0.77 10.08
N ALA A 102 10.36 -0.40 8.83
CA ALA A 102 9.94 0.96 8.51
C ALA A 102 8.60 1.27 9.19
N HIS A 103 7.62 0.39 9.01
CA HIS A 103 6.31 0.51 9.64
C HIS A 103 6.39 0.48 11.17
N ALA A 104 7.21 -0.43 11.73
CA ALA A 104 7.43 -0.51 13.16
C ALA A 104 8.03 0.79 13.73
N ALA A 105 8.99 1.40 13.02
CA ALA A 105 9.55 2.69 13.38
C ALA A 105 8.50 3.82 13.31
N MET A 106 7.67 3.85 12.26
CA MET A 106 6.57 4.83 12.14
C MET A 106 5.59 4.75 13.32
N LEU A 107 5.22 3.53 13.74
CA LEU A 107 4.36 3.32 14.92
C LEU A 107 5.03 3.82 16.20
N LYS A 108 6.30 3.44 16.41
CA LYS A 108 7.07 3.81 17.61
C LYS A 108 7.26 5.33 17.73
N LEU A 109 7.46 6.01 16.60
CA LEU A 109 7.65 7.45 16.52
C LEU A 109 6.32 8.22 16.47
N GLY A 110 5.17 7.53 16.42
CA GLY A 110 3.86 8.16 16.38
C GLY A 110 3.57 8.89 15.06
N LEU A 111 4.23 8.50 13.97
CA LEU A 111 4.06 9.08 12.64
C LEU A 111 2.80 8.56 11.94
N ILE A 112 2.29 7.41 12.38
CA ILE A 112 0.99 6.90 11.94
C ILE A 112 -0.10 7.55 12.80
N PRO A 113 -1.06 8.27 12.20
CA PRO A 113 -2.19 8.82 12.94
C PRO A 113 -2.89 7.70 13.72
N LYS A 114 -3.17 7.95 15.00
CA LYS A 114 -3.95 7.01 15.79
C LYS A 114 -5.32 6.83 15.14
N PRO A 115 -5.81 5.59 14.98
CA PRO A 115 -7.12 5.38 14.40
C PRO A 115 -8.16 6.10 15.24
N THR A 116 -9.07 6.79 14.56
CA THR A 116 -10.26 7.37 15.19
C THR A 116 -11.08 6.25 15.83
N SER A 117 -11.72 6.51 16.98
CA SER A 117 -12.52 5.48 17.63
C SER A 117 -13.64 4.97 16.71
N PRO A 118 -14.01 3.67 16.77
CA PRO A 118 -15.12 3.14 15.97
C PRO A 118 -16.42 3.94 16.17
N ALA A 119 -16.70 4.40 17.40
CA ALA A 119 -17.88 5.20 17.71
C ALA A 119 -17.86 6.56 17.01
N THR A 120 -16.71 7.24 17.01
CA THR A 120 -16.55 8.53 16.32
C THR A 120 -16.66 8.36 14.80
N MET A 121 -16.09 7.29 14.24
CA MET A 121 -16.20 7.01 12.82
C MET A 121 -17.64 6.68 12.42
N ALA A 122 -18.34 5.84 13.21
CA ALA A 122 -19.74 5.50 12.98
C ALA A 122 -20.64 6.74 13.03
N ALA A 123 -20.44 7.63 14.02
CA ALA A 123 -21.18 8.89 14.10
C ALA A 123 -20.96 9.76 12.86
N LYS A 124 -19.71 9.92 12.40
CA LYS A 124 -19.40 10.70 11.18
C LYS A 124 -20.04 10.10 9.93
N ALA A 125 -19.97 8.78 9.77
CA ALA A 125 -20.58 8.08 8.65
C ALA A 125 -22.12 8.19 8.66
N ALA A 126 -22.76 8.18 9.84
CA ALA A 126 -24.20 8.35 9.97
C ALA A 126 -24.69 9.75 9.55
N HIS A 127 -23.83 10.76 9.62
CA HIS A 127 -24.12 12.14 9.21
C HIS A 127 -23.64 12.48 7.79
N THR A 128 -23.09 11.52 7.06
CA THR A 128 -22.64 11.69 5.68
C THR A 128 -23.71 11.14 4.72
N ASP A 129 -23.78 11.71 3.52
CA ASP A 129 -24.59 11.18 2.42
C ASP A 129 -24.24 9.71 2.19
N SER A 130 -25.19 8.85 2.57
CA SER A 130 -25.03 7.40 2.60
C SER A 130 -26.40 6.76 2.47
N PHE A 131 -26.41 5.50 2.07
CA PHE A 131 -27.63 4.71 1.97
C PHE A 131 -27.38 3.31 2.49
N VAL A 132 -28.46 2.63 2.91
CA VAL A 132 -28.39 1.30 3.50
C VAL A 132 -28.99 0.28 2.54
N LEU A 133 -28.25 -0.78 2.25
CA LEU A 133 -28.81 -2.00 1.66
C LEU A 133 -29.13 -3.01 2.77
N GLY A 134 -30.29 -3.66 2.65
CA GLY A 134 -30.76 -4.68 3.58
C GLY A 134 -31.78 -4.16 4.59
N THR A 135 -32.65 -5.05 5.05
CA THR A 135 -33.80 -4.73 5.90
C THR A 135 -33.68 -5.25 7.32
N SER A 136 -32.85 -6.28 7.56
CA SER A 136 -32.63 -6.87 8.88
C SER A 136 -31.19 -7.33 9.08
N GLY A 137 -30.82 -7.55 10.35
CA GLY A 137 -29.47 -7.97 10.75
C GLY A 137 -28.58 -6.82 11.27
N PRO A 138 -27.36 -7.14 11.72
CA PRO A 138 -26.36 -6.17 12.13
C PRO A 138 -26.01 -5.21 11.00
N GLU A 139 -25.70 -3.95 11.35
CA GLU A 139 -25.26 -2.93 10.39
C GLU A 139 -23.74 -2.86 10.33
N MET A 140 -23.19 -2.93 9.12
CA MET A 140 -21.80 -2.63 8.80
C MET A 140 -21.72 -1.34 7.99
N ILE A 141 -20.72 -0.51 8.27
CA ILE A 141 -20.44 0.69 7.48
C ILE A 141 -19.29 0.37 6.53
N ALA A 142 -19.52 0.55 5.23
CA ALA A 142 -18.54 0.30 4.19
C ALA A 142 -18.23 1.59 3.43
N PHE A 143 -16.98 2.03 3.48
CA PHE A 143 -16.47 3.08 2.62
C PHE A 143 -16.02 2.44 1.31
N ILE A 144 -16.68 2.80 0.21
CA ILE A 144 -16.44 2.17 -1.09
C ILE A 144 -16.10 3.19 -2.17
N ASP A 145 -15.15 2.85 -3.03
CA ASP A 145 -14.88 3.59 -4.25
C ASP A 145 -15.49 2.82 -5.44
N PRO A 146 -16.24 3.49 -6.35
CA PRO A 146 -16.92 2.83 -7.47
C PRO A 146 -16.00 2.05 -8.43
N ASP A 147 -14.70 2.36 -8.45
CA ASP A 147 -13.71 1.73 -9.33
C ASP A 147 -12.75 0.79 -8.57
N CYS A 148 -13.07 0.43 -7.32
CA CYS A 148 -12.22 -0.45 -6.52
C CYS A 148 -12.63 -1.92 -6.65
N ILE A 149 -11.74 -2.75 -7.21
CA ILE A 149 -11.96 -4.21 -7.34
C ILE A 149 -12.18 -4.91 -6.00
N PHE A 150 -11.59 -4.41 -4.90
CA PHE A 150 -11.83 -4.98 -3.58
C PHE A 150 -13.19 -4.57 -2.99
N CYS A 151 -13.66 -3.35 -3.28
CA CYS A 151 -15.01 -2.92 -2.93
C CYS A 151 -16.04 -3.75 -3.70
N HIS A 152 -15.77 -4.02 -4.98
CA HIS A 152 -16.59 -4.91 -5.80
C HIS A 152 -16.69 -6.33 -5.23
N LYS A 153 -15.55 -6.95 -4.91
CA LYS A 153 -15.53 -8.28 -4.26
C LYS A 153 -16.27 -8.29 -2.92
N PHE A 154 -16.13 -7.23 -2.12
CA PHE A 154 -16.88 -7.08 -0.89
C PHE A 154 -18.39 -7.03 -1.17
N TYR A 155 -18.83 -6.25 -2.17
CA TYR A 155 -20.24 -6.17 -2.57
C TYR A 155 -20.80 -7.55 -2.96
N GLU A 156 -20.09 -8.30 -3.81
CA GLU A 156 -20.49 -9.65 -4.22
C GLU A 156 -20.65 -10.61 -3.03
N GLN A 157 -19.75 -10.53 -2.05
CA GLN A 157 -19.80 -11.37 -0.85
C GLN A 157 -20.88 -10.93 0.15
N ALA A 158 -21.10 -9.63 0.28
CA ALA A 158 -22.10 -9.08 1.19
C ALA A 158 -23.52 -9.27 0.67
N LYS A 159 -23.73 -9.19 -0.64
CA LYS A 159 -25.06 -9.21 -1.27
C LYS A 159 -25.93 -10.42 -0.87
N PRO A 160 -25.45 -11.67 -0.89
CA PRO A 160 -26.25 -12.82 -0.45
C PRO A 160 -26.68 -12.73 1.03
N LEU A 161 -25.85 -12.15 1.90
CA LEU A 161 -26.18 -11.96 3.32
C LEU A 161 -27.20 -10.84 3.51
N ILE A 162 -27.09 -9.78 2.72
CA ILE A 162 -28.04 -8.68 2.67
C ILE A 162 -29.41 -9.18 2.21
N ASP A 163 -29.45 -9.91 1.10
CA ASP A 163 -30.68 -10.48 0.51
C ASP A 163 -31.35 -11.48 1.47
N ALA A 164 -30.56 -12.24 2.24
CA ALA A 164 -31.06 -13.16 3.27
C ALA A 164 -31.45 -12.47 4.60
N GLY A 165 -31.37 -11.14 4.70
CA GLY A 165 -31.69 -10.39 5.91
C GLY A 165 -30.75 -10.64 7.10
N LYS A 166 -29.53 -11.13 6.82
CA LYS A 166 -28.50 -11.43 7.82
C LYS A 166 -27.51 -10.29 8.01
N LEU A 167 -27.54 -9.29 7.14
CA LEU A 167 -26.62 -8.15 7.14
C LEU A 167 -27.33 -6.92 6.59
N ARG A 168 -27.03 -5.76 7.16
CA ARG A 168 -27.31 -4.46 6.55
C ARG A 168 -25.98 -3.77 6.31
N VAL A 169 -25.83 -3.12 5.17
CA VAL A 169 -24.62 -2.36 4.85
C VAL A 169 -24.98 -0.93 4.55
N ARG A 170 -24.45 -0.01 5.36
CA ARG A 170 -24.43 1.43 5.05
C ARG A 170 -23.25 1.72 4.15
N TYR A 171 -23.54 2.04 2.90
CA TYR A 171 -22.52 2.41 1.93
C TYR A 171 -22.27 3.91 2.01
N VAL A 172 -21.01 4.26 2.27
CA VAL A 172 -20.46 5.61 2.16
C VAL A 172 -19.61 5.63 0.89
N VAL A 173 -20.11 6.25 -0.17
CA VAL A 173 -19.43 6.26 -1.46
C VAL A 173 -18.38 7.37 -1.47
N VAL A 174 -17.11 7.00 -1.69
CA VAL A 174 -15.94 7.88 -1.74
C VAL A 174 -15.28 7.81 -3.12
N ALA A 175 -14.29 8.66 -3.37
CA ALA A 175 -13.63 8.74 -4.67
C ALA A 175 -12.14 9.09 -4.55
N PHE A 176 -11.30 8.08 -4.35
CA PHE A 176 -9.86 8.26 -4.16
C PHE A 176 -9.02 7.44 -5.13
N LEU A 177 -9.58 6.45 -5.82
CA LEU A 177 -8.78 5.47 -6.55
C LEU A 177 -8.44 5.91 -7.98
N LYS A 178 -9.43 6.38 -8.74
CA LYS A 178 -9.28 6.76 -10.15
C LYS A 178 -9.89 8.12 -10.46
N LYS A 179 -9.48 8.69 -11.60
CA LYS A 179 -10.07 9.94 -12.12
C LYS A 179 -11.58 9.79 -12.37
N SER A 180 -12.03 8.60 -12.77
CA SER A 180 -13.44 8.25 -12.97
C SER A 180 -14.22 8.07 -11.67
N SER A 181 -13.57 7.80 -10.54
CA SER A 181 -14.23 7.55 -9.25
C SER A 181 -15.06 8.74 -8.80
N GLY A 182 -14.54 9.97 -8.91
CA GLY A 182 -15.22 11.19 -8.46
C GLY A 182 -16.58 11.39 -9.11
N PRO A 183 -16.64 11.47 -10.45
CA PRO A 183 -17.89 11.60 -11.15
C PRO A 183 -18.86 10.42 -10.90
N LYS A 184 -18.39 9.17 -10.84
CA LYS A 184 -19.24 8.00 -10.54
C LYS A 184 -19.81 8.03 -9.13
N ALA A 185 -19.01 8.43 -8.14
CA ALA A 185 -19.45 8.54 -6.75
C ALA A 185 -20.55 9.60 -6.60
N ALA A 186 -20.32 10.79 -7.15
CA ALA A 186 -21.32 11.85 -7.18
C ALA A 186 -22.59 11.38 -7.92
N ALA A 187 -22.42 10.62 -8.99
CA ALA A 187 -23.52 10.08 -9.78
C ALA A 187 -24.41 9.11 -8.99
N ILE A 188 -23.79 8.15 -8.29
CA ILE A 188 -24.52 7.18 -7.46
C ILE A 188 -25.26 7.89 -6.33
N LEU A 189 -24.59 8.83 -5.63
CA LEU A 189 -25.19 9.56 -4.50
C LEU A 189 -26.34 10.48 -4.93
N ALA A 190 -26.25 11.10 -6.10
CA ALA A 190 -27.29 11.98 -6.63
C ALA A 190 -28.47 11.23 -7.28
N ALA A 191 -28.36 9.92 -7.53
CA ALA A 191 -29.44 9.16 -8.15
C ALA A 191 -30.69 9.18 -7.27
N LYS A 192 -31.87 9.15 -7.89
CA LYS A 192 -33.16 9.02 -7.18
C LYS A 192 -33.19 7.79 -6.27
N ASP A 193 -32.54 6.72 -6.69
CA ASP A 193 -32.33 5.50 -5.93
C ASP A 193 -30.82 5.16 -5.93
N PRO A 194 -30.06 5.66 -4.94
CA PRO A 194 -28.62 5.40 -4.84
C PRO A 194 -28.29 3.92 -4.67
N ALA A 195 -29.20 3.15 -4.05
CA ALA A 195 -29.05 1.71 -3.87
C ALA A 195 -29.10 0.97 -5.21
N MET A 196 -30.05 1.33 -6.07
CA MET A 196 -30.14 0.80 -7.43
C MET A 196 -28.95 1.25 -8.28
N ALA A 197 -28.52 2.51 -8.17
CA ALA A 197 -27.37 3.02 -8.90
C ALA A 197 -26.07 2.29 -8.54
N LEU A 198 -25.83 2.03 -7.24
CA LEU A 198 -24.70 1.21 -6.80
C LEU A 198 -24.82 -0.22 -7.33
N MET A 199 -26.00 -0.84 -7.25
CA MET A 199 -26.20 -2.18 -7.78
C MET A 199 -25.86 -2.26 -9.28
N GLU A 200 -26.25 -1.26 -10.06
CA GLU A 200 -25.89 -1.18 -11.47
C GLU A 200 -24.38 -1.02 -11.67
N ASN A 201 -23.74 -0.17 -10.86
CA ASN A 201 -22.29 0.02 -10.87
C ASN A 201 -21.54 -1.30 -10.70
N GLU A 202 -21.95 -2.07 -9.69
CA GLU A 202 -21.30 -3.31 -9.30
C GLU A 202 -21.65 -4.47 -10.25
N ASN A 203 -22.90 -4.60 -10.69
CA ASN A 203 -23.29 -5.64 -11.64
C ASN A 203 -22.65 -5.47 -13.02
N SER A 204 -22.29 -4.23 -13.36
CA SER A 204 -21.62 -3.88 -14.62
C SER A 204 -20.14 -3.59 -14.43
N PHE A 205 -19.54 -4.03 -13.32
CA PHE A 205 -18.14 -3.80 -13.00
C PHE A 205 -17.23 -4.51 -14.01
N ASN A 206 -16.30 -3.77 -14.62
CA ASN A 206 -15.31 -4.32 -15.52
C ASN A 206 -14.06 -4.69 -14.72
N VAL A 207 -13.83 -6.00 -14.53
CA VAL A 207 -12.67 -6.52 -13.81
C VAL A 207 -11.35 -6.22 -14.52
N GLY A 208 -11.33 -6.16 -15.85
CA GLY A 208 -10.11 -5.93 -16.62
C GLY A 208 -9.59 -4.49 -16.52
N THR A 209 -10.50 -3.52 -16.46
CA THR A 209 -10.15 -2.11 -16.25
C THR A 209 -10.29 -1.68 -14.80
N GLU A 210 -10.80 -2.56 -13.92
CA GLU A 210 -11.21 -2.28 -12.54
C GLU A 210 -12.08 -1.02 -12.47
N GLU A 211 -13.19 -1.01 -13.18
CA GLU A 211 -14.08 0.16 -13.22
C GLU A 211 -15.53 -0.23 -13.05
N GLY A 212 -16.25 0.51 -12.21
CA GLY A 212 -17.69 0.38 -12.07
C GLY A 212 -18.42 0.83 -13.32
N GLY A 213 -19.54 0.18 -13.63
CA GLY A 213 -20.25 0.40 -14.88
C GLY A 213 -21.29 1.53 -14.87
N PHE A 214 -21.49 2.21 -13.73
CA PHE A 214 -22.48 3.29 -13.65
C PHE A 214 -21.97 4.54 -14.37
N SER A 215 -22.75 5.05 -15.33
CA SER A 215 -22.32 6.15 -16.21
C SER A 215 -23.10 7.44 -15.96
N LEU A 216 -22.37 8.56 -15.98
CA LEU A 216 -22.91 9.93 -15.90
C LEU A 216 -23.97 10.24 -16.97
N LEU A 217 -23.88 9.60 -18.14
CA LEU A 217 -24.85 9.77 -19.23
C LEU A 217 -26.28 9.43 -18.79
N LYS A 218 -26.43 8.53 -17.81
CA LYS A 218 -27.74 8.14 -17.27
C LYS A 218 -28.35 9.18 -16.33
N ILE A 219 -27.55 10.07 -15.75
CA ILE A 219 -28.02 11.17 -14.89
C ILE A 219 -28.52 12.33 -15.73
N LEU A 220 -27.84 12.65 -16.82
CA LEU A 220 -28.27 13.71 -17.74
C LEU A 220 -29.60 13.41 -18.44
N ALA A 221 -30.05 12.15 -18.40
CA ALA A 221 -31.36 11.72 -18.89
C ALA A 221 -32.48 11.85 -17.84
N GLN A 222 -32.17 12.23 -16.59
CA GLN A 222 -33.14 12.43 -15.52
C GLN A 222 -33.46 13.92 -15.36
N PRO A 223 -34.72 14.30 -15.10
CA PRO A 223 -35.08 15.70 -14.83
C PRO A 223 -34.29 16.20 -13.61
N PRO A 224 -33.97 17.51 -13.55
CA PRO A 224 -33.16 18.07 -12.46
C PRO A 224 -33.79 17.75 -11.11
N LEU A 225 -32.96 17.26 -10.18
CA LEU A 225 -33.35 16.99 -8.80
C LEU A 225 -33.87 18.30 -8.19
N ALA A 226 -35.10 18.25 -7.66
CA ALA A 226 -35.60 19.32 -6.80
C ALA A 226 -34.70 19.36 -5.56
N GLN A 227 -34.05 20.51 -5.37
CA GLN A 227 -33.26 20.83 -4.17
C GLN A 227 -34.16 20.95 -2.95
#